data_AF-A0A1H3GUV5-F1
#
_entry.id   AF-A0A1H3GUV5-F1
#
_cell.length_a   1.000
_cell.length_b   1.000
_cell.length_c   1.000
_cell.angle_alpha   90.00
_cell.angle_beta   90.00
_cell.angle_gamma   90.00
#
_symmetry.space_group_name_H-M   'P 1'
#
loop_
_entity.id
_entity.type
_entity.pdbx_description
1 polymer ?
#
loop_
_entity_poly.entity_id
_entity_poly.type
_entity_poly.pdbx_seq_one_letter_code
_entity_poly.pdbx_strand_id
1 'polypeptide(L)'
;MCTTCGCTLTSGTTPAIESDTNGQTTVAVLHGLLSANDHQAAHNREHVDQHGVLAINLMSSPGAGKTSLLEATIEALSATWRIAVIEGDLETENDAERIRAKGVPAIQITTGTACHLDAHLIHQALHQLDLDAIDLLLIENVGNLVCPASFDLGQHRNVILLSVPEGDDKPAKYPVMFRAADLVLCAKADLLPVMPEFDPERAEQHLRALASSAPFMRVSVRTPPALQPWFDWLDTTLQIQRARLASGHTTRPTLETPTHRVPERDHAASGHHHHHHHHDHQHAESTPAHD
;
A
#
# COMPACT_ATOMS: atom_id res chain seq x y z
N MET A 1 9.02 25.37 -5.76
CA MET A 1 9.22 24.09 -6.46
C MET A 1 10.26 23.30 -5.67
N CYS A 2 9.91 22.16 -5.07
CA CYS A 2 10.90 21.31 -4.39
C CYS A 2 11.69 20.52 -5.44
N THR A 3 12.98 20.81 -5.55
CA THR A 3 13.88 20.31 -6.61
C THR A 3 14.41 18.89 -6.39
N THR A 4 13.96 18.18 -5.36
CA THR A 4 14.61 16.92 -4.94
C THR A 4 13.76 15.67 -5.15
N CYS A 5 12.43 15.78 -5.35
CA CYS A 5 11.57 14.59 -5.47
C CYS A 5 10.38 14.73 -6.44
N GLY A 6 10.09 15.91 -6.98
CA GLY A 6 8.98 16.08 -7.94
C GLY A 6 7.57 15.88 -7.38
N CYS A 7 7.41 15.64 -6.07
CA CYS A 7 6.10 15.58 -5.43
C CYS A 7 5.49 16.99 -5.32
N THR A 8 4.37 17.20 -6.01
CA THR A 8 3.54 18.40 -5.83
C THR A 8 2.74 18.26 -4.54
N LEU A 9 2.94 19.17 -3.59
CA LEU A 9 2.07 19.31 -2.41
C LEU A 9 0.68 19.73 -2.90
N THR A 10 -0.34 18.95 -2.59
CA THR A 10 -1.74 19.33 -2.85
C THR A 10 -2.14 20.52 -1.99
N SER A 11 -3.13 21.29 -2.42
CA SER A 11 -3.60 22.53 -1.77
C SER A 11 -4.10 22.38 -0.32
N GLY A 12 -4.22 21.15 0.21
CA GLY A 12 -4.57 20.88 1.61
C GLY A 12 -3.38 20.82 2.58
N THR A 13 -2.13 20.87 2.11
CA THR A 13 -0.94 20.55 2.90
C THR A 13 0.16 21.62 2.87
N THR A 14 -0.20 22.89 2.77
CA THR A 14 0.77 24.00 2.90
C THR A 14 0.90 24.50 4.34
N PRO A 15 1.90 24.06 5.13
CA PRO A 15 2.46 24.94 6.14
C PRO A 15 3.29 26.01 5.41
N ALA A 16 3.12 27.27 5.81
CA ALA A 16 4.13 28.27 5.51
C ALA A 16 5.46 27.81 6.15
N ILE A 17 6.60 27.97 5.47
CA ILE A 17 7.90 28.44 6.01
C ILE A 17 9.10 27.99 5.15
N GLU A 18 10.08 28.90 5.16
CA GLU A 18 11.42 28.94 4.59
C GLU A 18 12.30 27.71 4.91
N SER A 19 13.18 27.37 3.97
CA SER A 19 14.06 26.20 4.02
C SER A 19 15.24 26.40 4.98
N ASP A 20 15.38 25.49 5.96
CA ASP A 20 16.57 25.39 6.81
C ASP A 20 17.40 24.12 6.47
N THR A 21 18.72 24.26 6.49
CA THR A 21 19.71 23.36 5.87
C THR A 21 20.00 22.05 6.61
N ASN A 22 19.26 21.70 7.68
CA ASN A 22 19.68 20.65 8.61
C ASN A 22 18.83 19.36 8.63
N GLY A 23 17.92 19.15 7.68
CA GLY A 23 17.14 17.90 7.53
C GLY A 23 16.12 17.60 8.65
N GLN A 24 16.26 18.21 9.82
CA GLN A 24 15.33 18.13 10.95
C GLN A 24 13.93 18.64 10.57
N THR A 25 13.87 19.73 9.79
CA THR A 25 12.61 20.29 9.28
C THR A 25 11.92 19.32 8.32
N THR A 26 12.68 18.61 7.47
CA THR A 26 12.10 17.61 6.53
C THR A 26 11.50 16.43 7.27
N VAL A 27 12.16 15.91 8.32
CA VAL A 27 11.62 14.81 9.13
C VAL A 27 10.38 15.24 9.90
N ALA A 28 10.38 16.43 10.49
CA ALA A 28 9.22 16.98 11.19
C ALA A 28 8.02 17.21 10.24
N VAL A 29 8.26 17.73 9.04
CA VAL A 29 7.21 17.93 8.02
C VAL A 29 6.64 16.58 7.54
N LEU A 30 7.49 15.60 7.22
CA LEU A 30 7.03 14.27 6.81
C LEU A 30 6.22 13.57 7.92
N HIS A 31 6.65 13.72 9.18
CA HIS A 31 5.91 13.19 10.33
C HIS A 31 4.55 13.91 10.51
N GLY A 32 4.51 15.22 10.32
CA GLY A 32 3.26 15.99 10.35
C GLY A 32 2.28 15.60 9.26
N LEU A 33 2.77 15.36 8.03
CA LEU A 33 1.95 14.92 6.90
C LEU A 33 1.34 13.53 7.13
N LEU A 34 2.15 12.56 7.58
CA LEU A 34 1.66 11.22 7.89
C LEU A 34 0.68 11.23 9.07
N SER A 35 0.94 12.04 10.10
CA SER A 35 0.01 12.18 11.23
C SER A 35 -1.33 12.79 10.82
N ALA A 36 -1.35 13.75 9.90
CA ALA A 36 -2.59 14.32 9.37
C ALA A 36 -3.37 13.29 8.53
N ASN A 37 -2.66 12.50 7.71
CA ASN A 37 -3.24 11.38 6.99
C ASN A 37 -3.86 10.35 7.95
N ASP A 38 -3.14 9.95 8.99
CA ASP A 38 -3.62 8.93 9.95
C ASP A 38 -4.85 9.39 10.72
N HIS A 39 -4.93 10.68 11.06
CA HIS A 39 -6.12 11.27 11.67
C HIS A 39 -7.32 11.19 10.72
N GLN A 40 -7.13 11.58 9.45
CA GLN A 40 -8.18 11.49 8.44
C GLN A 40 -8.59 10.03 8.15
N ALA A 41 -7.63 9.11 8.13
CA ALA A 41 -7.87 7.69 7.92
C ALA A 41 -8.70 7.09 9.06
N ALA A 42 -8.42 7.47 10.30
CA ALA A 42 -9.22 7.08 11.46
C ALA A 42 -10.67 7.57 11.32
N HIS A 43 -10.87 8.81 10.89
CA HIS A 43 -12.21 9.35 10.67
C HIS A 43 -12.96 8.65 9.52
N ASN A 44 -12.28 8.37 8.40
CA ASN A 44 -12.86 7.61 7.29
C ASN A 44 -13.32 6.23 7.74
N ARG A 45 -12.48 5.54 8.53
CA ARG A 45 -12.78 4.22 9.08
C ARG A 45 -13.99 4.24 9.99
N GLU A 46 -14.08 5.21 10.91
CA GLU A 46 -15.25 5.40 11.76
C GLU A 46 -16.52 5.61 10.94
N HIS A 47 -16.44 6.40 9.86
CA HIS A 47 -17.58 6.63 8.97
C HIS A 47 -18.01 5.34 8.26
N VAL A 48 -17.07 4.60 7.67
CA VAL A 48 -17.33 3.31 7.01
C VAL A 48 -17.89 2.27 8.00
N ASP A 49 -17.36 2.23 9.22
CA ASP A 49 -17.81 1.34 10.30
C ASP A 49 -19.25 1.63 10.73
N GLN A 50 -19.63 2.91 10.84
CA GLN A 50 -21.00 3.32 11.19
C GLN A 50 -22.05 2.80 10.22
N HIS A 51 -21.67 2.62 8.95
CA HIS A 51 -22.53 2.08 7.89
C HIS A 51 -22.39 0.56 7.70
N GLY A 52 -21.56 -0.12 8.50
CA GLY A 52 -21.40 -1.57 8.40
C GLY A 52 -20.68 -2.05 7.13
N VAL A 53 -19.97 -1.16 6.45
CA VAL A 53 -19.31 -1.42 5.17
C VAL A 53 -17.94 -2.07 5.38
N LEU A 54 -17.59 -3.08 4.58
CA LEU A 54 -16.23 -3.58 4.50
C LEU A 54 -15.44 -2.83 3.42
N ALA A 55 -14.54 -1.93 3.82
CA ALA A 55 -13.56 -1.32 2.91
C ALA A 55 -12.27 -2.15 2.74
N ILE A 56 -11.83 -2.37 1.49
CA ILE A 56 -10.61 -3.10 1.13
C ILE A 56 -9.80 -2.30 0.12
N ASN A 57 -8.49 -2.15 0.37
CA ASN A 57 -7.54 -1.49 -0.53
C ASN A 57 -6.79 -2.53 -1.37
N LEU A 58 -6.91 -2.44 -2.70
CA LEU A 58 -6.17 -3.25 -3.65
C LEU A 58 -4.92 -2.50 -4.12
N MET A 59 -3.75 -3.09 -3.88
CA MET A 59 -2.45 -2.52 -4.27
C MET A 59 -1.66 -3.50 -5.14
N SER A 60 -0.92 -2.99 -6.12
CA SER A 60 -0.13 -3.83 -7.03
C SER A 60 0.85 -2.99 -7.85
N SER A 61 1.70 -3.62 -8.66
CA SER A 61 2.32 -2.95 -9.81
C SER A 61 1.28 -2.53 -10.86
N PRO A 62 1.60 -1.59 -11.77
CA PRO A 62 0.79 -1.35 -12.96
C PRO A 62 0.57 -2.64 -13.76
N GLY A 63 -0.67 -2.86 -14.23
CA GLY A 63 -0.99 -4.00 -15.08
C GLY A 63 -1.07 -5.37 -14.38
N ALA A 64 -0.98 -5.46 -13.04
CA ALA A 64 -1.12 -6.72 -12.33
C ALA A 64 -2.52 -7.35 -12.45
N GLY A 65 -3.53 -6.53 -12.79
CA GLY A 65 -4.90 -6.98 -13.07
C GLY A 65 -5.95 -6.61 -12.01
N LYS A 66 -5.74 -5.52 -11.25
CA LYS A 66 -6.70 -5.04 -10.24
C LYS A 66 -8.10 -4.83 -10.83
N THR A 67 -8.22 -4.04 -11.89
CA THR A 67 -9.52 -3.74 -12.49
C THR A 67 -10.21 -4.99 -13.03
N SER A 68 -9.48 -5.91 -13.64
CA SER A 68 -10.05 -7.18 -14.10
C SER A 68 -10.48 -8.10 -12.96
N LEU A 69 -9.78 -8.07 -11.82
CA LEU A 69 -10.23 -8.76 -10.61
C LEU A 69 -11.52 -8.12 -10.07
N LEU A 70 -11.62 -6.79 -10.08
CA LEU A 70 -12.82 -6.07 -9.66
C LEU A 70 -14.01 -6.38 -10.56
N GLU A 71 -13.84 -6.32 -11.88
CA GLU A 71 -14.87 -6.70 -12.87
C GLU A 71 -15.40 -8.11 -12.62
N ALA A 72 -14.51 -9.09 -12.41
CA ALA A 72 -14.88 -10.47 -12.13
C ALA A 72 -15.56 -10.63 -10.76
N THR A 73 -15.13 -9.85 -9.76
CA THR A 73 -15.73 -9.85 -8.42
C THR A 73 -17.14 -9.29 -8.45
N ILE A 74 -17.36 -8.18 -9.15
CA ILE A 74 -18.69 -7.56 -9.32
C ILE A 74 -19.62 -8.52 -10.06
N GLU A 75 -19.15 -9.14 -11.15
CA GLU A 75 -19.95 -10.08 -11.92
C GLU A 75 -20.38 -11.31 -11.10
N ALA A 76 -19.51 -11.79 -10.21
CA ALA A 76 -19.82 -12.93 -9.34
C ALA A 76 -20.73 -12.58 -8.15
N LEU A 77 -20.59 -11.38 -7.56
CA LEU A 77 -21.14 -11.07 -6.24
C LEU A 77 -22.20 -9.97 -6.21
N SER A 78 -22.34 -9.14 -7.25
CA SER A 78 -23.28 -8.00 -7.24
C SER A 78 -24.77 -8.39 -7.16
N ALA A 79 -25.10 -9.65 -7.49
CA ALA A 79 -26.46 -10.16 -7.32
C ALA A 79 -26.85 -10.38 -5.85
N THR A 80 -25.87 -10.54 -4.95
CA THR A 80 -26.09 -10.81 -3.52
C THR A 80 -25.56 -9.70 -2.63
N TRP A 81 -24.53 -8.97 -3.07
CA TRP A 81 -23.85 -7.93 -2.29
C TRP A 81 -23.97 -6.58 -2.97
N ARG A 82 -24.13 -5.54 -2.16
CA ARG A 82 -24.09 -4.16 -2.65
C ARG A 82 -22.65 -3.70 -2.68
N ILE A 83 -22.09 -3.56 -3.88
CA ILE A 83 -20.67 -3.28 -4.09
C ILE A 83 -20.51 -1.85 -4.63
N ALA A 84 -19.53 -1.12 -4.13
CA ALA A 84 -19.07 0.14 -4.72
C ALA A 84 -17.55 0.11 -4.88
N VAL A 85 -17.05 0.92 -5.80
CA VAL A 85 -15.62 1.03 -6.10
C VAL A 85 -15.15 2.48 -6.04
N ILE A 86 -13.96 2.69 -5.48
CA ILE A 86 -13.20 3.93 -5.66
C ILE A 86 -11.97 3.59 -6.48
N GLU A 87 -11.82 4.25 -7.62
CA GLU A 87 -10.74 4.03 -8.59
C GLU A 87 -9.70 5.14 -8.47
N GLY A 88 -8.45 4.80 -8.19
CA GLY A 88 -7.32 5.73 -8.16
C GLY A 88 -6.42 5.56 -9.38
N ASP A 89 -6.40 6.57 -10.26
CA ASP A 89 -5.53 6.62 -11.42
C ASP A 89 -4.89 8.01 -11.57
N LEU A 90 -3.78 8.10 -12.28
CA LEU A 90 -3.04 9.35 -12.49
C LEU A 90 -3.85 10.35 -13.33
N GLU A 91 -4.47 9.89 -14.42
CA GLU A 91 -5.08 10.81 -15.41
C GLU A 91 -6.39 10.31 -16.05
N THR A 92 -6.65 9.00 -16.12
CA THR A 92 -7.77 8.48 -16.94
C THR A 92 -8.98 8.04 -16.11
N GLU A 93 -10.16 8.04 -16.74
CA GLU A 93 -11.40 7.50 -16.17
C GLU A 93 -11.70 6.07 -16.66
N ASN A 94 -10.79 5.47 -17.44
CA ASN A 94 -11.05 4.24 -18.17
C ASN A 94 -11.46 3.09 -17.25
N ASP A 95 -10.81 2.95 -16.09
CA ASP A 95 -11.10 1.87 -15.15
C ASP A 95 -12.43 2.13 -14.42
N ALA A 96 -12.73 3.37 -14.01
CA ALA A 96 -14.03 3.71 -13.44
C ALA A 96 -15.19 3.52 -14.43
N GLU A 97 -15.02 3.85 -15.71
CA GLU A 97 -16.03 3.59 -16.74
C GLU A 97 -16.30 2.09 -16.92
N ARG A 98 -15.25 1.27 -16.95
CA ARG A 98 -15.37 -0.19 -17.02
C ARG A 98 -16.13 -0.77 -15.84
N ILE A 99 -15.86 -0.27 -14.63
CA ILE A 99 -16.59 -0.68 -13.43
C ILE A 99 -18.05 -0.23 -13.47
N ARG A 100 -18.33 1.04 -13.84
CA ARG A 100 -19.70 1.53 -13.99
C ARG A 100 -20.49 0.72 -15.02
N ALA A 101 -19.85 0.28 -16.09
CA ALA A 101 -20.47 -0.59 -17.10
C ALA A 101 -20.90 -1.97 -16.54
N LYS A 102 -20.37 -2.40 -15.39
CA LYS A 102 -20.84 -3.59 -14.66
C LYS A 102 -22.06 -3.31 -13.77
N GLY A 103 -22.54 -2.07 -13.70
CA GLY A 103 -23.77 -1.69 -13.02
C GLY A 103 -23.62 -1.33 -11.54
N VAL A 104 -22.40 -1.10 -11.06
CA VAL A 104 -22.13 -0.67 -9.67
C VAL A 104 -21.64 0.78 -9.61
N PRO A 105 -21.85 1.50 -8.48
CA PRO A 105 -21.26 2.82 -8.27
C PRO A 105 -19.72 2.76 -8.32
N ALA A 106 -19.12 3.64 -9.12
CA ALA A 106 -17.67 3.81 -9.15
C ALA A 106 -17.29 5.30 -9.17
N ILE A 107 -16.48 5.72 -8.19
CA ILE A 107 -15.95 7.09 -8.08
C ILE A 107 -14.51 7.10 -8.57
N GLN A 108 -14.22 7.92 -9.58
CA GLN A 108 -12.85 8.17 -10.01
C GLN A 108 -12.18 9.19 -9.07
N ILE A 109 -10.94 8.91 -8.68
CA ILE A 109 -10.00 9.87 -8.13
C ILE A 109 -8.85 10.01 -9.13
N THR A 110 -8.69 11.20 -9.68
CA THR A 110 -7.54 11.55 -10.51
C THR A 110 -6.45 12.13 -9.62
N THR A 111 -5.36 11.39 -9.41
CA THR A 111 -4.28 11.79 -8.49
C THR A 111 -3.30 12.79 -9.12
N GLY A 112 -3.42 13.03 -10.43
CA GLY A 112 -2.51 13.87 -11.20
C GLY A 112 -1.12 13.27 -11.21
N THR A 113 -0.18 13.89 -10.48
CA THR A 113 1.20 13.39 -10.36
C THR A 113 1.43 12.51 -9.13
N ALA A 114 0.43 12.36 -8.25
CA ALA A 114 0.61 11.60 -7.01
C ALA A 114 0.60 10.08 -7.27
N CYS A 115 1.62 9.41 -6.73
CA CYS A 115 1.89 7.97 -6.94
C CYS A 115 1.08 7.02 -6.03
N HIS A 116 0.11 7.53 -5.28
CA HIS A 116 -0.72 6.82 -4.31
C HIS A 116 -2.01 7.61 -4.03
N LEU A 117 -3.01 6.93 -3.47
CA LEU A 117 -4.15 7.56 -2.79
C LEU A 117 -3.80 7.89 -1.33
N ASP A 118 -4.40 8.95 -0.78
CA ASP A 118 -4.33 9.31 0.62
C ASP A 118 -5.73 9.36 1.26
N ALA A 119 -5.80 9.47 2.58
CA ALA A 119 -7.06 9.48 3.31
C ALA A 119 -7.95 10.68 2.99
N HIS A 120 -7.42 11.82 2.58
CA HIS A 120 -8.22 13.00 2.25
C HIS A 120 -8.94 12.83 0.92
N LEU A 121 -8.26 12.25 -0.07
CA LEU A 121 -8.86 11.89 -1.35
C LEU A 121 -9.99 10.86 -1.16
N ILE A 122 -9.75 9.84 -0.33
CA ILE A 122 -10.76 8.84 0.01
C ILE A 122 -11.93 9.46 0.76
N HIS A 123 -11.69 10.39 1.69
CA HIS A 123 -12.75 11.09 2.39
C HIS A 123 -13.72 11.78 1.43
N GLN A 124 -13.19 12.50 0.44
CA GLN A 124 -14.00 13.20 -0.57
C GLN A 124 -14.79 12.23 -1.45
N ALA A 125 -14.22 11.06 -1.77
CA ALA A 125 -14.91 10.04 -2.54
C ALA A 125 -16.02 9.34 -1.73
N LEU A 126 -15.80 9.10 -0.43
CA LEU A 126 -16.82 8.52 0.45
C LEU A 126 -18.10 9.36 0.50
N HIS A 127 -17.99 10.69 0.53
CA HIS A 127 -19.15 11.60 0.52
C HIS A 127 -19.94 11.64 -0.79
N GLN A 128 -19.45 10.98 -1.84
CA GLN A 128 -20.16 10.81 -3.11
C GLN A 128 -20.91 9.47 -3.19
N LEU A 129 -20.72 8.60 -2.21
CA LEU A 129 -21.36 7.29 -2.13
C LEU A 129 -22.46 7.29 -1.07
N ASP A 130 -23.55 6.57 -1.36
CA ASP A 130 -24.55 6.23 -0.36
C ASP A 130 -24.09 4.99 0.41
N LEU A 131 -23.37 5.20 1.52
CA LEU A 131 -22.79 4.11 2.30
C LEU A 131 -23.83 3.20 2.96
N ASP A 132 -25.05 3.69 3.24
CA ASP A 132 -26.15 2.86 3.74
C ASP A 132 -26.59 1.81 2.71
N ALA A 133 -26.31 2.07 1.43
CA ALA A 133 -26.60 1.19 0.31
C ALA A 133 -25.43 0.28 -0.08
N ILE A 134 -24.36 0.15 0.72
CA ILE A 134 -23.15 -0.60 0.38
C ILE A 134 -22.86 -1.66 1.46
N ASP A 135 -22.35 -2.82 1.03
CA ASP A 135 -21.81 -3.87 1.92
C ASP A 135 -20.29 -3.97 1.78
N LEU A 136 -19.77 -3.82 0.55
CA LEU A 136 -18.37 -3.95 0.21
C LEU A 136 -17.91 -2.72 -0.59
N LEU A 137 -16.90 -2.04 -0.08
CA LEU A 137 -16.18 -0.96 -0.78
C LEU A 137 -14.80 -1.46 -1.20
N LEU A 138 -14.56 -1.51 -2.51
CA LEU A 138 -13.26 -1.87 -3.07
C LEU A 138 -12.55 -0.60 -3.51
N ILE A 139 -11.34 -0.37 -3.02
CA ILE A 139 -10.51 0.78 -3.38
C ILE A 139 -9.39 0.25 -4.28
N GLU A 140 -9.42 0.59 -5.56
CA GLU A 140 -8.29 0.35 -6.46
C GLU A 140 -7.26 1.46 -6.29
N ASN A 141 -6.11 1.15 -5.69
CA ASN A 141 -5.04 2.13 -5.55
C ASN A 141 -4.27 2.32 -6.86
N VAL A 142 -3.48 3.38 -6.93
CA VAL A 142 -2.55 3.61 -8.04
C VAL A 142 -1.59 2.42 -8.16
N GLY A 143 -1.32 1.97 -9.38
CA GLY A 143 -0.36 0.88 -9.65
C GLY A 143 1.06 1.24 -9.21
N ASN A 144 1.42 0.90 -7.98
CA ASN A 144 2.73 1.17 -7.38
C ASN A 144 2.98 0.25 -6.16
N LEU A 145 4.14 -0.41 -6.12
CA LEU A 145 4.56 -1.27 -5.00
C LEU A 145 5.37 -0.54 -3.91
N VAL A 146 5.49 0.79 -3.97
CA VAL A 146 6.29 1.59 -3.03
C VAL A 146 5.41 2.56 -2.25
N CYS A 147 4.90 3.61 -2.90
CA CYS A 147 4.22 4.71 -2.22
C CYS A 147 3.00 4.26 -1.38
N PRO A 148 2.07 3.42 -1.91
CA PRO A 148 0.79 3.17 -1.22
C PRO A 148 0.93 2.46 0.13
N ALA A 149 2.03 1.72 0.34
CA ALA A 149 2.22 0.94 1.56
C ALA A 149 2.38 1.79 2.84
N SER A 150 2.63 3.10 2.70
CA SER A 150 2.85 4.03 3.81
C SER A 150 1.63 4.87 4.18
N PHE A 151 0.49 4.71 3.50
CA PHE A 151 -0.68 5.56 3.69
C PHE A 151 -1.89 4.73 4.12
N ASP A 152 -2.35 4.96 5.36
CA ASP A 152 -3.68 4.49 5.77
C ASP A 152 -4.73 5.33 5.04
N LEU A 153 -5.76 4.68 4.48
CA LEU A 153 -6.89 5.32 3.84
C LEU A 153 -8.16 5.27 4.69
N GLY A 154 -8.15 4.47 5.75
CA GLY A 154 -9.34 4.07 6.51
C GLY A 154 -9.89 2.69 6.12
N GLN A 155 -9.22 1.95 5.24
CA GLN A 155 -9.58 0.60 4.80
C GLN A 155 -9.39 -0.44 5.90
N HIS A 156 -10.20 -1.49 5.95
CA HIS A 156 -10.04 -2.58 6.91
C HIS A 156 -8.96 -3.58 6.52
N ARG A 157 -8.79 -3.80 5.22
CA ARG A 157 -7.86 -4.81 4.70
C ARG A 157 -7.04 -4.28 3.53
N ASN A 158 -5.78 -4.70 3.48
CA ASN A 158 -4.87 -4.52 2.37
C ASN A 158 -4.73 -5.84 1.60
N VAL A 159 -5.05 -5.82 0.31
CA VAL A 159 -4.86 -6.95 -0.60
C VAL A 159 -3.84 -6.57 -1.65
N ILE A 160 -2.76 -7.34 -1.75
CA ILE A 160 -1.67 -7.09 -2.69
C ILE A 160 -1.79 -8.09 -3.83
N LEU A 161 -1.85 -7.59 -5.07
CA LEU A 161 -1.73 -8.45 -6.25
C LEU A 161 -0.26 -8.51 -6.68
N LEU A 162 0.25 -9.73 -6.83
CA LEU A 162 1.51 -10.06 -7.47
C LEU A 162 1.18 -10.89 -8.71
N SER A 163 1.32 -10.33 -9.91
CA SER A 163 1.06 -11.10 -11.12
C SER A 163 2.26 -11.95 -11.53
N VAL A 164 2.00 -13.15 -12.07
CA VAL A 164 3.05 -14.08 -12.56
C VAL A 164 4.10 -13.39 -13.45
N PRO A 165 3.74 -12.52 -14.44
CA PRO A 165 4.73 -11.87 -15.30
C PRO A 165 5.67 -10.89 -14.58
N GLU A 166 5.39 -10.50 -13.34
CA GLU A 166 6.26 -9.59 -12.59
C GLU A 166 7.50 -10.32 -12.05
N GLY A 167 7.46 -11.64 -11.87
CA GLY A 167 8.52 -12.42 -11.23
C GLY A 167 8.28 -12.63 -9.73
N ASP A 168 8.75 -13.76 -9.20
CA ASP A 168 8.48 -14.22 -7.83
C ASP A 168 9.33 -13.55 -6.75
N ASP A 169 10.33 -12.76 -7.12
CA ASP A 169 11.24 -12.06 -6.21
C ASP A 169 10.65 -10.76 -5.61
N LYS A 170 9.45 -10.36 -6.06
CA LYS A 170 8.83 -9.09 -5.66
C LYS A 170 8.59 -8.93 -4.16
N PRO A 171 8.16 -9.96 -3.40
CA PRO A 171 8.04 -9.82 -1.95
C PRO A 171 9.35 -9.41 -1.28
N ALA A 172 10.48 -10.01 -1.70
CA ALA A 172 11.79 -9.65 -1.17
C ALA A 172 12.24 -8.23 -1.59
N LYS A 173 11.88 -7.80 -2.81
CA LYS A 173 12.26 -6.47 -3.34
C LYS A 173 11.42 -5.32 -2.78
N TYR A 174 10.18 -5.58 -2.39
CA TYR A 174 9.23 -4.57 -1.90
C TYR A 174 8.71 -4.92 -0.50
N PRO A 175 9.60 -5.08 0.50
CA PRO A 175 9.24 -5.64 1.79
C PRO A 175 8.16 -4.86 2.54
N VAL A 176 8.18 -3.52 2.44
CA VAL A 176 7.18 -2.63 3.07
C VAL A 176 5.77 -2.96 2.57
N MET A 177 5.58 -3.10 1.26
CA MET A 177 4.29 -3.42 0.64
C MET A 177 3.77 -4.79 1.06
N PHE A 178 4.62 -5.81 1.01
CA PHE A 178 4.21 -7.18 1.31
C PHE A 178 4.07 -7.46 2.81
N ARG A 179 4.70 -6.67 3.67
CA ARG A 179 4.43 -6.66 5.13
C ARG A 179 3.07 -6.06 5.47
N ALA A 180 2.63 -5.05 4.71
CA ALA A 180 1.34 -4.41 4.91
C ALA A 180 0.14 -5.26 4.41
N ALA A 181 0.40 -6.41 3.78
CA ALA A 181 -0.63 -7.27 3.22
C ALA A 181 -1.40 -8.02 4.31
N ASP A 182 -2.74 -7.96 4.24
CA ASP A 182 -3.61 -8.91 4.93
C ASP A 182 -3.92 -10.14 4.05
N LEU A 183 -3.73 -9.99 2.73
CA LEU A 183 -3.81 -11.06 1.74
C LEU A 183 -2.89 -10.76 0.55
N VAL A 184 -2.24 -11.80 0.01
CA VAL A 184 -1.51 -11.73 -1.26
C VAL A 184 -2.17 -12.62 -2.31
N LEU A 185 -2.50 -12.03 -3.45
CA LEU A 185 -3.05 -12.70 -4.62
C LEU A 185 -1.95 -12.89 -5.68
N CYS A 186 -1.57 -14.14 -5.94
CA CYS A 186 -0.76 -14.51 -7.10
C CYS A 186 -1.64 -14.49 -8.35
N ALA A 187 -1.70 -13.35 -9.02
CA ALA A 187 -2.60 -13.07 -10.13
C ALA A 187 -2.07 -13.59 -11.47
N LYS A 188 -2.97 -13.81 -12.44
CA LYS A 188 -2.65 -14.38 -13.76
C LYS A 188 -1.99 -15.75 -13.66
N ALA A 189 -2.42 -16.56 -12.70
CA ALA A 189 -1.88 -17.91 -12.47
C ALA A 189 -2.09 -18.86 -13.66
N ASP A 190 -2.98 -18.52 -14.61
CA ASP A 190 -3.12 -19.22 -15.90
C ASP A 190 -1.85 -19.16 -16.75
N LEU A 191 -0.93 -18.24 -16.48
CA LEU A 191 0.33 -18.09 -17.22
C LEU A 191 1.46 -18.97 -16.70
N LEU A 192 1.30 -19.63 -15.53
CA LEU A 192 2.34 -20.50 -14.96
C LEU A 192 2.87 -21.58 -15.94
N PRO A 193 2.04 -22.24 -16.77
CA PRO A 193 2.54 -23.23 -17.73
C PRO A 193 3.48 -22.67 -18.80
N VAL A 194 3.47 -21.35 -19.05
CA VAL A 194 4.27 -20.68 -20.09
C VAL A 194 5.30 -19.71 -19.53
N MET A 195 5.40 -19.57 -18.19
CA MET A 195 6.34 -18.71 -17.48
C MET A 195 7.12 -19.52 -16.43
N PRO A 196 8.02 -20.43 -16.86
CA PRO A 196 8.79 -21.29 -15.96
C PRO A 196 9.73 -20.52 -15.00
N GLU A 197 10.01 -19.26 -15.30
CA GLU A 197 10.81 -18.37 -14.46
C GLU A 197 10.12 -17.99 -13.14
N PHE A 198 8.79 -18.08 -13.08
CA PHE A 198 8.02 -17.79 -11.87
C PHE A 198 7.65 -19.07 -11.13
N ASP A 199 8.08 -19.15 -9.88
CA ASP A 199 7.73 -20.18 -8.93
C ASP A 199 6.86 -19.59 -7.80
N PRO A 200 5.57 -19.97 -7.71
CA PRO A 200 4.68 -19.50 -6.64
C PRO A 200 5.16 -19.89 -5.23
N GLU A 201 5.84 -21.03 -5.08
CA GLU A 201 6.35 -21.45 -3.77
C GLU A 201 7.52 -20.57 -3.36
N ARG A 202 8.39 -20.19 -4.29
CA ARG A 202 9.46 -19.21 -4.05
C ARG A 202 8.91 -17.84 -3.68
N ALA A 203 7.87 -17.37 -4.37
CA ALA A 203 7.18 -16.13 -4.03
C ALA A 203 6.61 -16.16 -2.60
N GLU A 204 5.94 -17.25 -2.23
CA GLU A 204 5.42 -17.41 -0.88
C GLU A 204 6.54 -17.49 0.17
N GLN A 205 7.64 -18.20 -0.11
CA GLN A 205 8.81 -18.22 0.78
C GLN A 205 9.38 -16.82 1.02
N HIS A 206 9.48 -15.99 -0.02
CA HIS A 206 9.89 -14.59 0.14
C HIS A 206 8.92 -13.80 1.02
N LEU A 207 7.61 -14.01 0.88
CA LEU A 207 6.60 -13.40 1.77
C LEU A 207 6.78 -13.85 3.22
N ARG A 208 6.99 -15.15 3.47
CA ARG A 208 7.22 -15.69 4.82
C ARG A 208 8.51 -15.18 5.44
N ALA A 209 9.55 -14.96 4.65
CA ALA A 209 10.82 -14.38 5.11
C ALA A 209 10.67 -12.93 5.64
N LEU A 210 9.58 -12.23 5.27
CA LEU A 210 9.22 -10.93 5.83
C LEU A 210 8.48 -11.02 7.18
N ALA A 211 8.33 -12.22 7.74
CA ALA A 211 7.47 -12.52 8.89
C ALA A 211 5.98 -12.21 8.65
N SER A 212 5.54 -12.21 7.39
CA SER A 212 4.12 -12.04 7.05
C SER A 212 3.36 -13.36 7.20
N SER A 213 2.24 -13.32 7.92
CA SER A 213 1.27 -14.41 8.04
C SER A 213 0.13 -14.32 7.02
N ALA A 214 0.17 -13.33 6.10
CA ALA A 214 -0.86 -13.13 5.10
C ALA A 214 -1.05 -14.40 4.25
N PRO A 215 -2.29 -14.84 4.00
CA PRO A 215 -2.53 -15.94 3.08
C PRO A 215 -1.99 -15.61 1.68
N PHE A 216 -1.49 -16.61 0.98
CA PHE A 216 -1.00 -16.49 -0.39
C PHE A 216 -1.85 -17.41 -1.28
N MET A 217 -2.63 -16.84 -2.19
CA MET A 217 -3.55 -17.62 -3.03
C MET A 217 -3.35 -17.33 -4.51
N ARG A 218 -3.43 -18.38 -5.33
CA ARG A 218 -3.30 -18.29 -6.79
C ARG A 218 -4.66 -18.00 -7.39
N VAL A 219 -4.73 -16.98 -8.24
CA VAL A 219 -5.99 -16.55 -8.88
C VAL A 219 -5.79 -16.30 -10.37
N SER A 220 -6.84 -16.58 -11.15
CA SER A 220 -6.89 -16.23 -12.56
C SER A 220 -8.32 -15.85 -12.94
N VAL A 221 -8.50 -14.62 -13.40
CA VAL A 221 -9.80 -14.14 -13.92
C VAL A 221 -10.24 -14.87 -15.18
N ARG A 222 -9.31 -15.52 -15.89
CA ARG A 222 -9.59 -16.35 -17.08
C ARG A 222 -10.04 -17.76 -16.72
N THR A 223 -9.87 -18.16 -15.46
CA THR A 223 -10.23 -19.48 -14.95
C THR A 223 -11.18 -19.30 -13.77
N PRO A 224 -12.50 -19.16 -14.00
CA PRO A 224 -13.46 -18.78 -12.95
C PRO A 224 -13.38 -19.61 -11.65
N PRO A 225 -13.17 -20.95 -11.67
CA PRO A 225 -12.98 -21.72 -10.44
C PRO A 225 -11.77 -21.29 -9.61
N ALA A 226 -10.74 -20.70 -10.22
CA ALA A 226 -9.55 -20.19 -9.55
C ALA A 226 -9.80 -18.86 -8.80
N LEU A 227 -10.99 -18.25 -8.92
CA LEU A 227 -11.40 -17.10 -8.12
C LEU A 227 -12.17 -17.49 -6.85
N GLN A 228 -12.62 -18.73 -6.72
CA GLN A 228 -13.41 -19.16 -5.56
C GLN A 228 -12.71 -18.89 -4.22
N PRO A 229 -11.40 -19.16 -4.04
CA PRO A 229 -10.72 -18.85 -2.78
C PRO A 229 -10.73 -17.35 -2.42
N TRP A 230 -10.73 -16.47 -3.42
CA TRP A 230 -10.85 -15.02 -3.22
C TRP A 230 -12.25 -14.65 -2.75
N PHE A 231 -13.30 -15.20 -3.36
CA PHE A 231 -14.68 -14.97 -2.94
C PHE A 231 -14.97 -15.50 -1.53
N ASP A 232 -14.46 -16.69 -1.20
CA ASP A 232 -14.60 -17.27 0.14
C ASP A 232 -13.89 -16.41 1.20
N TRP A 233 -12.72 -15.85 0.86
CA TRP A 233 -12.00 -14.92 1.73
C TRP A 233 -12.77 -13.62 1.92
N LEU A 234 -13.38 -13.07 0.87
CA LEU A 234 -14.24 -11.89 0.97
C LEU A 234 -15.42 -12.16 1.91
N ASP A 235 -16.14 -13.26 1.73
CA ASP A 235 -17.32 -13.58 2.56
C ASP A 235 -16.91 -13.74 4.02
N THR A 236 -15.88 -14.53 4.29
CA THR A 236 -15.32 -14.71 5.63
C THR A 236 -14.94 -13.37 6.26
N THR A 237 -14.28 -12.49 5.49
CA THR A 237 -13.85 -11.17 5.98
C THR A 237 -15.04 -10.27 6.29
N LEU A 238 -16.08 -10.28 5.47
CA LEU A 238 -17.31 -9.51 5.69
C LEU A 238 -18.04 -9.99 6.95
N GLN A 239 -18.18 -11.31 7.14
CA GLN A 239 -18.81 -11.85 8.35
C GLN A 239 -18.01 -11.49 9.61
N ILE A 240 -16.68 -11.59 9.57
CA ILE A 240 -15.81 -11.17 10.69
C ILE A 240 -15.99 -9.68 10.98
N GLN A 241 -16.05 -8.83 9.96
CA GLN A 241 -16.22 -7.39 10.15
C GLN A 241 -17.58 -7.07 10.77
N ARG A 242 -18.67 -7.66 10.26
CA ARG A 242 -20.01 -7.49 10.84
C ARG A 242 -20.09 -7.93 12.30
N ALA A 243 -19.51 -9.09 12.62
CA ALA A 243 -19.45 -9.58 14.00
C ALA A 243 -18.63 -8.65 14.92
N ARG A 244 -17.53 -8.09 14.40
CA ARG A 244 -16.69 -7.13 15.14
C ARG A 244 -17.46 -5.84 15.44
N LEU A 245 -18.15 -5.28 14.45
CA LEU A 245 -18.97 -4.08 14.62
C LEU A 245 -20.11 -4.29 15.61
N ALA A 246 -20.75 -5.46 15.59
CA ALA A 246 -21.77 -5.83 16.58
C ALA A 246 -21.23 -5.84 18.03
N SER A 247 -19.92 -6.00 18.21
CA SER A 247 -19.23 -5.93 19.52
C SER A 247 -18.69 -4.53 19.87
N GLY A 248 -18.91 -3.51 19.03
CA GLY A 248 -18.45 -2.14 19.26
C GLY A 248 -16.95 -1.92 18.99
N HIS A 249 -16.30 -2.79 18.22
CA HIS A 249 -14.87 -2.67 17.88
C HIS A 249 -14.66 -2.36 16.39
N THR A 250 -13.57 -1.64 16.08
CA THR A 250 -13.07 -1.45 14.72
C THR A 250 -11.79 -2.27 14.47
N THR A 251 -11.35 -2.38 13.21
CA THR A 251 -10.05 -2.96 12.86
C THR A 251 -9.25 -1.99 12.02
N ARG A 252 -7.94 -1.94 12.29
CA ARG A 252 -6.96 -1.33 11.41
C ARG A 252 -6.35 -2.40 10.50
N PRO A 253 -5.91 -2.05 9.28
CA PRO A 253 -5.17 -2.96 8.44
C PRO A 253 -3.75 -3.12 8.99
N THR A 254 -3.04 -4.14 8.51
CA THR A 254 -1.61 -4.24 8.79
C THR A 254 -0.88 -3.10 8.07
N LEU A 255 -0.22 -2.24 8.83
CA LEU A 255 0.67 -1.18 8.32
C LEU A 255 2.02 -1.31 9.01
N GLU A 256 3.11 -0.98 8.32
CA GLU A 256 4.42 -0.95 8.94
C GLU A 256 4.51 0.27 9.88
N THR A 257 4.62 0.02 11.18
CA THR A 257 4.77 1.07 12.19
C THR A 257 6.12 1.79 11.98
N PRO A 258 6.21 3.13 12.09
CA PRO A 258 7.46 3.87 11.90
C PRO A 258 8.61 3.52 12.87
N THR A 259 8.40 2.64 13.84
CA THR A 259 9.32 2.33 14.94
C THR A 259 10.56 1.51 14.55
N HIS A 260 10.70 1.10 13.29
CA HIS A 260 11.96 0.55 12.77
C HIS A 260 12.94 1.61 12.25
N ARG A 261 12.70 2.89 12.56
CA ARG A 261 13.69 3.96 12.32
C ARG A 261 14.84 3.82 13.32
N VAL A 262 16.06 3.81 12.78
CA VAL A 262 17.37 3.73 13.46
C VAL A 262 17.32 4.29 14.88
N PRO A 263 17.77 3.56 15.91
CA PRO A 263 17.75 4.08 17.27
C PRO A 263 18.57 5.36 17.31
N GLU A 264 17.96 6.44 17.82
CA GLU A 264 18.67 7.65 18.20
C GLU A 264 19.83 7.20 19.09
N ARG A 265 21.06 7.43 18.61
CA ARG A 265 22.21 7.33 19.49
C ARG A 265 22.04 8.45 20.50
N ASP A 266 21.58 8.10 21.69
CA ASP A 266 21.72 8.93 22.87
C ASP A 266 23.18 9.38 22.97
N HIS A 267 23.44 10.63 22.62
CA HIS A 267 24.67 11.31 23.00
C HIS A 267 24.57 11.65 24.49
N ALA A 268 24.60 10.60 25.32
CA ALA A 268 24.93 10.72 26.72
C ALA A 268 26.37 11.20 26.81
N ALA A 269 26.53 12.42 27.33
CA ALA A 269 27.82 13.01 27.65
C ALA A 269 28.59 12.11 28.62
N SER A 270 29.52 11.32 28.11
CA SER A 270 30.60 10.72 28.89
C SER A 270 31.88 11.47 28.57
N GLY A 271 32.22 12.44 29.43
CA GLY A 271 33.56 13.01 29.42
C GLY A 271 34.57 11.95 29.84
N HIS A 272 35.59 11.70 29.01
CA HIS A 272 36.84 11.13 29.48
C HIS A 272 38.04 11.62 28.64
N HIS A 273 38.96 12.22 29.40
CA HIS A 273 40.35 12.58 29.18
C HIS A 273 41.05 12.21 27.87
N HIS A 274 41.66 13.24 27.28
CA HIS A 274 42.83 13.15 26.41
C HIS A 274 43.94 12.32 27.07
N HIS A 275 44.41 11.29 26.37
CA HIS A 275 45.78 10.81 26.49
C HIS A 275 46.42 10.74 25.11
N HIS A 276 47.47 11.54 24.94
CA HIS A 276 48.40 11.48 23.82
C HIS A 276 49.08 10.11 23.77
N HIS A 277 49.09 9.47 22.60
CA HIS A 277 50.14 8.54 22.21
C HIS A 277 50.66 8.89 20.82
N HIS A 278 51.93 9.28 20.79
CA HIS A 278 52.77 9.38 19.61
C HIS A 278 52.94 7.99 18.99
N HIS A 279 52.70 7.87 17.68
CA HIS A 279 53.29 6.81 16.88
C HIS A 279 53.99 7.42 15.66
N ASP A 280 55.31 7.30 15.68
CA ASP A 280 56.20 7.46 14.52
C ASP A 280 55.81 6.45 13.44
N HIS A 281 55.62 6.92 12.20
CA HIS A 281 55.67 6.09 11.01
C HIS A 281 56.71 6.63 10.04
N GLN A 282 57.75 5.82 9.85
CA GLN A 282 58.80 5.96 8.84
C GLN A 282 58.17 5.89 7.44
N HIS A 283 58.45 6.89 6.61
CA HIS A 283 58.16 6.88 5.19
C HIS A 283 59.25 6.12 4.43
N ALA A 284 58.86 5.07 3.70
CA ALA A 284 59.68 4.49 2.64
C ALA A 284 59.27 5.12 1.31
N GLU A 285 60.21 5.84 0.69
CA GLU A 285 60.11 6.41 -0.65
C GLU A 285 60.15 5.30 -1.71
N SER A 286 59.28 5.39 -2.71
CA SER A 286 59.47 4.71 -3.99
C SER A 286 59.30 5.74 -5.11
N THR A 287 60.42 6.04 -5.76
CA THR A 287 60.55 6.94 -6.90
C THR A 287 60.31 6.16 -8.20
N PRO A 288 59.65 6.74 -9.23
CA PRO A 288 59.61 6.18 -10.57
C PRO A 288 60.60 6.88 -11.50
N ALA A 289 61.21 6.16 -12.46
CA ALA A 289 61.68 6.73 -13.72
C ALA A 289 62.06 5.65 -14.76
N HIS A 290 61.70 5.96 -16.01
CA HIS A 290 62.13 5.46 -17.32
C HIS A 290 63.66 5.22 -17.43
N ASP A 291 64.24 4.38 -18.30
CA ASP A 291 63.94 3.93 -19.67
C ASP A 291 64.12 2.40 -19.85
#